data_AF-A0A0M2XPV8-F1
#
_entry.id   AF-A0A0M2XPV8-F1
#
_cell.length_a   1.000
_cell.length_b   1.000
_cell.length_c   1.000
_cell.angle_alpha   90.00
_cell.angle_beta   90.00
_cell.angle_gamma   90.00
#
_symmetry.space_group_name_H-M   'P 1'
#
loop_
_entity.id
_entity.type
_entity.pdbx_description
1 polymer ?
#
loop_
_entity_poly.entity_id
_entity_poly.type
_entity_poly.pdbx_seq_one_letter_code
_entity_poly.pdbx_strand_id
1 'polypeptide(L)'
;MFSLSAQTPRKNSGADGLYINDQIPEAFYSEVHQMIDWSTGKTYKRSLDKDRNKLIILDFWAHWCMPCLGSLKNMNEELLGKIDTTKVAIIPVTYEGTAEIQAVLNRFDWKHQSVINDSILSRYFPHQAIPHMVWIYKGKVIAMPRANYATLENINMLLAGKMPSVYNEADIKVIDPNQPFFQEHNAPAVVRYQKDSFKVGGYTEGYAQVTLKMIETPNGWLYYGINIPIDQLLVFAYQDLLTDRMDLLKAIKYEVGPDLKSKLKIGRPKMYNNDFAKDSIYGDWLRKNSRTVEFRAPKGIEAKEGLNLFRQYLADYVLAEYQLEISIDQSKQYKVPVLKCIGKPKETIALLTKRVKSSEPAYRYFSGQYGALKWLDFVRTGLPRLPNGLFDDNSIVDQTDLPKELLIHMQFPTDLIGKGSMEYVQRELKRYNLKLEVGYEKVPILMLKEVKKQAN
;
A
#
# COMPACT_ATOMS: atom_id res chain seq x y z
N MET A 1 -15.37 -16.13 -7.35
CA MET A 1 -16.24 -15.11 -7.96
C MET A 1 -16.46 -14.01 -6.94
N PHE A 2 -15.66 -12.94 -7.01
CA PHE A 2 -15.94 -11.70 -6.28
C PHE A 2 -16.10 -10.61 -7.34
N SER A 3 -17.35 -10.23 -7.59
CA SER A 3 -17.70 -9.13 -8.47
C SER A 3 -17.41 -7.82 -7.73
N LEU A 4 -16.29 -7.18 -8.05
CA LEU A 4 -16.08 -5.77 -7.73
C LEU A 4 -16.85 -4.97 -8.80
N SER A 5 -18.16 -4.87 -8.66
CA SER A 5 -18.92 -3.85 -9.38
C SER A 5 -18.56 -2.49 -8.78
N ALA A 6 -17.50 -1.87 -9.28
CA ALA A 6 -17.27 -0.44 -9.11
C ALA A 6 -18.44 0.29 -9.79
N GLN A 7 -19.47 0.62 -9.02
CA GLN A 7 -20.51 1.53 -9.49
C GLN A 7 -19.89 2.92 -9.56
N THR A 8 -19.66 3.40 -10.78
CA THR A 8 -19.40 4.81 -11.03
C THR A 8 -20.57 5.63 -10.47
N PRO A 9 -20.34 6.70 -9.69
CA PRO A 9 -21.39 7.63 -9.31
C PRO A 9 -22.04 8.17 -10.59
N ARG A 10 -23.33 7.89 -10.79
CA ARG A 10 -24.11 8.42 -11.92
C ARG A 10 -24.38 9.90 -11.65
N LYS A 11 -24.02 10.74 -12.63
CA LYS A 11 -24.17 12.21 -12.62
C LYS A 11 -25.63 12.74 -12.57
N ASN A 12 -26.64 11.86 -12.44
CA ASN A 12 -28.06 12.20 -12.62
C ASN A 12 -28.97 11.80 -11.42
N SER A 13 -28.44 11.59 -10.20
CA SER A 13 -29.24 11.20 -9.03
C SER A 13 -29.50 12.31 -8.00
N GLY A 14 -29.05 13.55 -8.21
CA GLY A 14 -29.36 14.67 -7.31
C GLY A 14 -28.84 14.52 -5.87
N ALA A 15 -27.77 13.74 -5.69
CA ALA A 15 -27.11 13.47 -4.43
C ALA A 15 -25.60 13.72 -4.58
N ASP A 16 -25.24 14.95 -4.96
CA ASP A 16 -23.85 15.35 -5.05
C ASP A 16 -23.35 15.56 -3.62
N GLY A 17 -22.39 14.73 -3.19
CA GLY A 17 -21.73 14.88 -1.89
C GLY A 17 -21.06 16.24 -1.75
N LEU A 18 -20.65 16.58 -0.53
CA LEU A 18 -19.97 17.84 -0.21
C LEU A 18 -18.48 17.74 -0.56
N TYR A 19 -17.96 18.80 -1.18
CA TYR A 19 -16.56 18.98 -1.55
C TYR A 19 -15.92 20.13 -0.77
N ILE A 20 -14.61 20.29 -0.91
CA ILE A 20 -13.88 21.40 -0.29
C ILE A 20 -14.48 22.74 -0.73
N ASN A 21 -14.70 23.63 0.24
CA ASN A 21 -15.39 24.91 0.17
C ASN A 21 -16.93 24.87 0.22
N ASP A 22 -17.55 23.70 0.14
CA ASP A 22 -19.00 23.59 0.29
C ASP A 22 -19.46 23.93 1.70
N GLN A 23 -20.67 24.47 1.79
CA GLN A 23 -21.34 24.74 3.06
C GLN A 23 -21.96 23.45 3.61
N ILE A 24 -21.85 23.27 4.91
CA ILE A 24 -22.49 22.14 5.60
C ILE A 24 -23.98 22.44 5.78
N PRO A 25 -24.88 21.59 5.29
CA PRO A 25 -26.31 21.80 5.45
C PRO A 25 -26.74 21.60 6.91
N GLU A 26 -27.77 22.31 7.36
CA GLU A 26 -28.29 22.21 8.74
C GLU A 26 -28.65 20.78 9.16
N ALA A 27 -29.17 19.99 8.22
CA ALA A 27 -29.50 18.59 8.44
C ALA A 27 -28.30 17.81 9.00
N PHE A 28 -27.09 18.00 8.45
CA PHE A 28 -25.86 17.33 8.88
C PHE A 28 -25.62 17.42 10.39
N TYR A 29 -25.87 18.58 11.00
CA TYR A 29 -25.65 18.80 12.42
C TYR A 29 -26.74 18.15 13.29
N SER A 30 -27.98 18.13 12.79
CA SER A 30 -29.14 17.59 13.51
C SER A 30 -29.26 16.06 13.44
N GLU A 31 -28.60 15.41 12.46
CA GLU A 31 -28.63 13.95 12.32
C GLU A 31 -28.14 13.26 13.59
N VAL A 32 -28.84 12.20 13.98
CA VAL A 32 -28.51 11.42 15.18
C VAL A 32 -27.73 10.18 14.78
N HIS A 33 -26.48 10.10 15.23
CA HIS A 33 -25.58 8.99 14.94
C HIS A 33 -25.53 8.00 16.10
N GLN A 34 -25.37 6.71 15.77
CA GLN A 34 -25.02 5.71 16.77
C GLN A 34 -23.51 5.81 17.03
N MET A 35 -23.17 6.01 18.30
CA MET A 35 -21.81 6.17 18.78
C MET A 35 -21.40 4.98 19.63
N ILE A 36 -20.08 4.75 19.72
CA ILE A 36 -19.46 3.87 20.70
C ILE A 36 -18.32 4.60 21.41
N ASP A 37 -18.27 4.46 22.73
CA ASP A 37 -17.12 4.87 23.53
C ASP A 37 -16.16 3.69 23.66
N TRP A 38 -14.95 3.82 23.12
CA TRP A 38 -14.00 2.71 23.05
C TRP A 38 -13.46 2.30 24.43
N SER A 39 -13.38 3.25 25.36
CA SER A 39 -12.87 2.99 26.71
C SER A 39 -13.85 2.16 27.55
N THR A 40 -15.14 2.22 27.24
CA THR A 40 -16.19 1.50 27.99
C THR A 40 -16.89 0.41 27.19
N GLY A 41 -16.75 0.41 25.86
CA GLY A 41 -17.51 -0.42 24.92
C GLY A 41 -19.00 -0.07 24.85
N LYS A 42 -19.46 0.98 25.55
CA LYS A 42 -20.88 1.35 25.60
C LYS A 42 -21.29 2.13 24.37
N THR A 43 -22.45 1.79 23.83
CA THR A 43 -23.06 2.53 22.73
C THR A 43 -24.01 3.61 23.25
N TYR A 44 -24.13 4.71 22.49
CA TYR A 44 -25.04 5.81 22.78
C TYR A 44 -25.46 6.49 21.48
N LYS A 45 -26.39 7.45 21.54
CA LYS A 45 -26.82 8.24 20.39
C LYS A 45 -26.48 9.71 20.61
N ARG A 46 -26.02 10.39 19.56
CA ARG A 46 -25.60 11.80 19.62
C ARG A 46 -25.69 12.45 18.24
N SER A 47 -26.11 13.70 18.18
CA SER A 47 -25.96 14.56 17.00
C SER A 47 -24.71 15.46 17.07
N LEU A 48 -24.35 16.09 15.95
CA LEU A 48 -23.19 16.99 15.87
C LEU A 48 -23.53 18.46 16.16
N ASP A 49 -24.75 18.74 16.61
CA ASP A 49 -25.26 20.09 16.89
C ASP A 49 -24.39 20.88 17.87
N LYS A 50 -23.86 20.19 18.90
CA LYS A 50 -22.95 20.79 19.90
C LYS A 50 -21.53 21.07 19.38
N ASP A 51 -21.20 20.64 18.16
CA ASP A 51 -19.87 20.80 17.56
C ASP A 51 -19.84 21.85 16.44
N ARG A 52 -20.95 22.54 16.14
CA ARG A 52 -21.06 23.54 15.06
C ARG A 52 -19.94 24.58 15.03
N ASN A 53 -19.54 25.06 16.21
CA ASN A 53 -18.51 26.09 16.38
C ASN A 53 -17.09 25.52 16.55
N LYS A 54 -16.96 24.18 16.50
CA LYS A 54 -15.68 23.49 16.61
C LYS A 54 -15.09 23.24 15.22
N LEU A 55 -13.79 22.95 15.21
CA LEU A 55 -13.20 22.14 14.15
C LEU A 55 -13.72 20.71 14.30
N ILE A 56 -14.51 20.23 13.36
CA ILE A 56 -14.94 18.83 13.30
C ILE A 56 -14.00 18.11 12.34
N ILE A 57 -13.35 17.06 12.83
CA ILE A 57 -12.50 16.14 12.04
C ILE A 57 -13.23 14.79 12.00
N LEU A 58 -13.70 14.41 10.82
CA LEU A 58 -14.21 13.07 10.55
C LEU A 58 -13.08 12.23 9.95
N ASP A 59 -12.92 10.98 10.39
CA ASP A 59 -11.97 10.02 9.80
C ASP A 59 -12.67 8.68 9.56
N PHE A 60 -12.95 8.38 8.29
CA PHE A 60 -13.66 7.19 7.86
C PHE A 60 -12.72 5.98 7.88
N TRP A 61 -13.11 4.91 8.57
CA TRP A 61 -12.25 3.75 8.83
C TRP A 61 -13.03 2.42 8.83
N ALA A 62 -12.28 1.31 8.85
CA ALA A 62 -12.79 -0.05 9.04
C ALA A 62 -11.78 -0.93 9.80
N HIS A 63 -12.25 -1.98 10.48
CA HIS A 63 -11.43 -2.83 11.36
C HIS A 63 -10.29 -3.55 10.63
N TRP A 64 -10.46 -3.87 9.34
CA TRP A 64 -9.47 -4.54 8.50
C TRP A 64 -8.46 -3.58 7.86
N CYS A 65 -8.71 -2.26 7.92
CA CYS A 65 -7.88 -1.26 7.27
C CYS A 65 -6.67 -0.90 8.14
N MET A 66 -5.53 -1.55 7.87
CA MET A 66 -4.28 -1.31 8.62
C MET A 66 -3.81 0.16 8.61
N PRO A 67 -3.85 0.92 7.48
CA PRO A 67 -3.53 2.34 7.50
C PRO A 67 -4.48 3.16 8.38
N CYS A 68 -5.77 2.81 8.41
CA CYS A 68 -6.76 3.47 9.26
C CYS A 68 -6.46 3.27 10.75
N LEU A 69 -6.12 2.03 11.15
CA LEU A 69 -5.70 1.75 12.53
C LEU A 69 -4.44 2.54 12.92
N GLY A 70 -3.54 2.79 11.96
CA GLY A 70 -2.40 3.70 12.14
C GLY A 70 -2.82 5.15 12.40
N SER A 71 -3.80 5.66 11.65
CA SER A 71 -4.40 6.99 11.87
C SER A 71 -5.00 7.11 13.28
N LEU A 72 -5.85 6.17 13.67
CA LEU A 72 -6.52 6.16 14.97
C LEU A 72 -5.53 6.05 16.12
N LYS A 73 -4.48 5.24 15.97
CA LYS A 73 -3.37 5.18 16.94
C LYS A 73 -2.75 6.56 17.13
N ASN A 74 -2.38 7.22 16.04
CA ASN A 74 -1.77 8.54 16.07
C ASN A 74 -2.68 9.58 16.72
N MET A 75 -3.97 9.59 16.39
CA MET A 75 -4.94 10.47 17.05
C MET A 75 -5.00 10.22 18.56
N ASN A 76 -5.01 8.96 18.98
CA ASN A 76 -5.07 8.63 20.40
C ASN A 76 -3.82 9.07 21.16
N GLU A 77 -2.63 8.84 20.60
CA GLU A 77 -1.35 9.13 21.27
C GLU A 77 -0.95 10.61 21.18
N GLU A 78 -1.27 11.28 20.07
CA GLU A 78 -0.77 12.62 19.77
C GLU A 78 -1.80 13.73 19.84
N LEU A 79 -3.11 13.41 19.85
CA LEU A 79 -4.16 14.44 19.89
C LEU A 79 -5.04 14.32 21.12
N LEU A 80 -5.56 13.13 21.42
CA LEU A 80 -6.47 12.93 22.55
C LEU A 80 -5.76 13.31 23.86
N GLY A 81 -6.39 14.20 24.63
CA GLY A 81 -5.82 14.75 25.87
C GLY A 81 -4.92 15.98 25.69
N LYS A 82 -4.48 16.30 24.47
CA LYS A 82 -3.70 17.51 24.15
C LYS A 82 -4.53 18.61 23.46
N ILE A 83 -5.60 18.23 22.76
CA ILE A 83 -6.51 19.16 22.10
C ILE A 83 -7.51 19.80 23.08
N ASP A 84 -7.90 21.04 22.79
CA ASP A 84 -9.02 21.72 23.46
C ASP A 84 -10.37 21.20 22.90
N THR A 85 -11.01 20.28 23.64
CA THR A 85 -12.27 19.64 23.23
C THR A 85 -13.47 20.59 23.20
N THR A 86 -13.32 21.82 23.72
CA THR A 86 -14.31 22.89 23.55
C THR A 86 -14.24 23.51 22.15
N LYS A 87 -13.11 23.36 21.45
CA LYS A 87 -12.84 23.92 20.11
C LYS A 87 -12.69 22.87 19.02
N VAL A 88 -12.42 21.61 19.36
CA VAL A 88 -12.16 20.53 18.41
C VAL A 88 -12.99 19.30 18.75
N ALA A 89 -13.58 18.68 17.73
CA ALA A 89 -14.24 17.37 17.81
C ALA A 89 -13.57 16.42 16.80
N ILE A 90 -12.96 15.35 17.29
CA ILE A 90 -12.40 14.28 16.45
C ILE A 90 -13.33 13.09 16.53
N ILE A 91 -13.84 12.64 15.39
CA ILE A 91 -14.91 11.64 15.30
C ILE A 91 -14.52 10.61 14.23
N PRO A 92 -13.93 9.47 14.62
CA PRO A 92 -13.79 8.37 13.70
C PRO A 92 -15.16 7.82 13.29
N VAL A 93 -15.33 7.47 12.02
CA VAL A 93 -16.60 7.02 11.45
C VAL A 93 -16.42 5.66 10.78
N THR A 94 -17.20 4.66 11.16
CA THR A 94 -17.24 3.37 10.46
C THR A 94 -18.65 2.98 10.09
N TYR A 95 -18.79 2.33 8.93
CA TYR A 95 -20.04 1.69 8.51
C TYR A 95 -20.31 0.39 9.30
N GLU A 96 -19.32 -0.11 10.03
CA GLU A 96 -19.37 -1.38 10.73
C GLU A 96 -20.05 -1.26 12.11
N GLY A 97 -20.66 -2.36 12.55
CA GLY A 97 -21.29 -2.46 13.87
C GLY A 97 -20.31 -2.85 14.97
N THR A 98 -20.83 -2.95 16.20
CA THR A 98 -20.02 -3.30 17.38
C THR A 98 -19.38 -4.68 17.27
N ALA A 99 -20.04 -5.65 16.65
CA ALA A 99 -19.55 -7.02 16.56
C ALA A 99 -18.27 -7.11 15.71
N GLU A 100 -18.23 -6.40 14.59
CA GLU A 100 -17.11 -6.37 13.66
C GLU A 100 -15.89 -5.69 14.30
N ILE A 101 -16.10 -4.57 15.00
CA ILE A 101 -15.01 -3.79 15.58
C ILE A 101 -14.53 -4.32 16.95
N GLN A 102 -15.23 -5.29 17.55
CA GLN A 102 -14.93 -5.79 18.89
C GLN A 102 -13.47 -6.27 19.05
N ALA A 103 -12.92 -6.90 18.00
CA ALA A 103 -11.53 -7.34 18.02
C ALA A 103 -10.53 -6.17 18.12
N VAL A 104 -10.86 -5.03 17.50
CA VAL A 104 -10.05 -3.81 17.57
C VAL A 104 -10.16 -3.17 18.96
N LEU A 105 -11.39 -3.07 19.49
CA LEU A 105 -11.63 -2.54 20.85
C LEU A 105 -10.89 -3.35 21.92
N ASN A 106 -10.93 -4.68 21.84
CA ASN A 106 -10.25 -5.54 22.80
C ASN A 106 -8.72 -5.49 22.67
N ARG A 107 -8.22 -5.15 21.47
CA ARG A 107 -6.79 -5.12 21.17
C ARG A 107 -6.14 -3.82 21.61
N PHE A 108 -6.87 -2.71 21.58
CA PHE A 108 -6.32 -1.37 21.80
C PHE A 108 -7.12 -0.61 22.86
N ASP A 109 -6.44 -0.17 23.92
CA ASP A 109 -7.01 0.68 24.97
C ASP A 109 -7.00 2.17 24.54
N TRP A 110 -7.67 2.45 23.42
CA TRP A 110 -7.79 3.81 22.88
C TRP A 110 -9.08 4.48 23.35
N LYS A 111 -9.06 5.81 23.47
CA LYS A 111 -10.13 6.61 24.08
C LYS A 111 -11.03 7.30 23.06
N HIS A 112 -11.18 6.68 21.89
CA HIS A 112 -11.99 7.23 20.81
C HIS A 112 -13.48 7.19 21.14
N GLN A 113 -14.19 8.17 20.60
CA GLN A 113 -15.65 8.15 20.50
C GLN A 113 -16.00 8.14 19.02
N SER A 114 -16.51 7.01 18.54
CA SER A 114 -16.68 6.77 17.10
C SER A 114 -18.13 6.59 16.72
N VAL A 115 -18.50 7.05 15.53
CA VAL A 115 -19.74 6.65 14.87
C VAL A 115 -19.59 5.21 14.37
N ILE A 116 -20.61 4.39 14.60
CA ILE A 116 -20.76 3.03 14.09
C ILE A 116 -22.04 2.89 13.28
N ASN A 117 -22.14 1.85 12.45
CA ASN A 117 -23.27 1.64 11.54
C ASN A 117 -23.55 2.88 10.66
N ASP A 118 -22.51 3.62 10.27
CA ASP A 118 -22.69 4.81 9.44
C ASP A 118 -23.31 4.46 8.09
N SER A 119 -24.34 5.21 7.74
CA SER A 119 -24.94 5.23 6.40
C SER A 119 -25.32 6.64 5.96
N ILE A 120 -24.96 7.65 6.76
CA ILE A 120 -25.40 9.05 6.61
C ILE A 120 -24.20 9.92 6.30
N LEU A 121 -23.16 9.90 7.14
CA LEU A 121 -21.97 10.76 6.96
C LEU A 121 -21.22 10.41 5.67
N SER A 122 -21.14 9.13 5.33
CA SER A 122 -20.60 8.64 4.05
C SER A 122 -21.35 9.13 2.81
N ARG A 123 -22.63 9.53 2.93
CA ARG A 123 -23.38 10.15 1.82
C ARG A 123 -23.03 11.63 1.66
N TYR A 124 -22.80 12.34 2.76
CA TYR A 124 -22.30 13.71 2.73
C TYR A 124 -20.87 13.77 2.20
N PHE A 125 -20.05 12.74 2.43
CA PHE A 125 -18.67 12.68 1.97
C PHE A 125 -18.37 11.37 1.22
N PRO A 126 -18.83 11.24 -0.04
CA PRO A 126 -18.60 10.03 -0.83
C PRO A 126 -17.10 9.79 -1.05
N HIS A 127 -16.63 8.59 -0.69
CA HIS A 127 -15.23 8.20 -0.80
C HIS A 127 -15.10 6.76 -1.33
N GLN A 128 -14.00 6.47 -2.03
CA GLN A 128 -13.73 5.16 -2.63
C GLN A 128 -12.61 4.38 -1.92
N ALA A 129 -11.92 5.02 -0.99
CA ALA A 129 -10.84 4.44 -0.22
C ALA A 129 -10.92 4.95 1.22
N ILE A 130 -10.36 4.17 2.13
CA ILE A 130 -10.16 4.54 3.53
C ILE A 130 -8.68 4.32 3.90
N PRO A 131 -8.09 5.13 4.81
CA PRO A 131 -8.74 6.21 5.55
C PRO A 131 -9.18 7.36 4.64
N HIS A 132 -10.23 8.06 5.03
CA HIS A 132 -10.67 9.29 4.36
C HIS A 132 -11.00 10.31 5.45
N MET A 133 -10.32 11.45 5.43
CA MET A 133 -10.46 12.45 6.48
C MET A 133 -11.08 13.73 5.94
N VAL A 134 -12.00 14.31 6.71
CA VAL A 134 -12.72 15.53 6.36
C VAL A 134 -12.62 16.53 7.51
N TRP A 135 -12.19 17.75 7.20
CA TRP A 135 -12.10 18.86 8.15
C TRP A 135 -13.21 19.85 7.85
N ILE A 136 -14.04 20.09 8.85
CA ILE A 136 -15.15 21.02 8.80
C ILE A 136 -14.90 22.11 9.82
N TYR A 137 -14.95 23.36 9.38
CA TYR A 137 -14.78 24.50 10.27
C TYR A 137 -15.61 25.69 9.81
N LYS A 138 -16.26 26.36 10.77
CA LYS A 138 -17.12 27.53 10.53
C LYS A 138 -18.18 27.26 9.44
N GLY A 139 -18.84 26.10 9.52
CA GLY A 139 -19.91 25.72 8.61
C GLY A 139 -19.47 25.30 7.21
N LYS A 140 -18.17 25.11 6.96
CA LYS A 140 -17.66 24.70 5.64
C LYS A 140 -16.75 23.49 5.71
N VAL A 141 -16.71 22.71 4.63
CA VAL A 141 -15.60 21.79 4.37
C VAL A 141 -14.37 22.61 4.02
N ILE A 142 -13.33 22.58 4.85
CA ILE A 142 -12.12 23.38 4.67
C ILE A 142 -10.95 22.58 4.10
N ALA A 143 -10.94 21.26 4.33
CA ALA A 143 -9.94 20.35 3.80
C ALA A 143 -10.46 18.91 3.85
N MET A 144 -9.89 18.04 3.02
CA MET A 144 -10.06 16.60 3.12
C MET A 144 -8.68 15.93 3.06
N PRO A 145 -7.82 16.14 4.07
CA PRO A 145 -6.40 15.84 3.97
C PRO A 145 -6.11 14.34 4.16
N ARG A 146 -4.89 13.92 3.85
CA ARG A 146 -4.39 12.62 4.35
C ARG A 146 -4.39 12.61 5.88
N ALA A 147 -4.65 11.45 6.47
CA ALA A 147 -4.81 11.25 7.92
C ALA A 147 -3.68 11.84 8.79
N ASN A 148 -2.46 11.81 8.27
CA ASN A 148 -1.26 12.28 8.96
C ASN A 148 -1.12 13.82 9.06
N TYR A 149 -1.96 14.59 8.37
CA TYR A 149 -2.03 16.04 8.53
C TYR A 149 -2.81 16.48 9.78
N ALA A 150 -3.53 15.57 10.44
CA ALA A 150 -4.14 15.81 11.75
C ALA A 150 -3.07 15.81 12.85
N THR A 151 -2.27 16.88 12.90
CA THR A 151 -1.29 17.14 13.94
C THR A 151 -1.78 18.26 14.85
N LEU A 152 -1.29 18.28 16.10
CA LEU A 152 -1.60 19.35 17.05
C LEU A 152 -1.17 20.72 16.50
N GLU A 153 -0.06 20.77 15.78
CA GLU A 153 0.45 21.98 15.11
C GLU A 153 -0.53 22.51 14.06
N ASN A 154 -0.97 21.67 13.12
CA ASN A 154 -1.90 22.09 12.07
C ASN A 154 -3.27 22.49 12.64
N ILE A 155 -3.75 21.75 13.65
CA ILE A 155 -5.00 22.08 14.35
C ILE A 155 -4.87 23.44 15.04
N ASN A 156 -3.80 23.68 15.81
CA ASN A 156 -3.60 24.94 16.50
C ASN A 156 -3.40 26.12 15.54
N MET A 157 -2.70 25.90 14.42
CA MET A 157 -2.55 26.91 13.37
C MET A 157 -3.91 27.29 12.77
N LEU A 158 -4.76 26.30 12.49
CA LEU A 158 -6.13 26.55 12.02
C LEU A 158 -6.96 27.32 13.05
N LEU A 159 -6.91 26.91 14.33
CA LEU A 159 -7.62 27.60 15.42
C LEU A 159 -7.12 29.04 15.63
N ALA A 160 -5.87 29.33 15.28
CA ALA A 160 -5.30 30.68 15.25
C ALA A 160 -5.66 31.48 13.99
N GLY A 161 -6.53 30.94 13.11
CA GLY A 161 -7.03 31.61 11.92
C GLY A 161 -6.13 31.48 10.68
N LYS A 162 -5.12 30.60 10.71
CA LYS A 162 -4.23 30.34 9.57
C LYS A 162 -4.49 28.96 8.99
N MET A 163 -4.78 28.87 7.69
CA MET A 163 -5.03 27.58 7.05
C MET A 163 -3.73 26.79 6.89
N PRO A 164 -3.64 25.54 7.40
CA PRO A 164 -2.49 24.68 7.13
C PRO A 164 -2.39 24.31 5.65
N SER A 165 -1.14 24.20 5.18
CA SER A 165 -0.86 23.57 3.89
C SER A 165 -0.95 22.05 4.03
N VAL A 166 -1.91 21.45 3.33
CA VAL A 166 -2.19 20.01 3.40
C VAL A 166 -2.37 19.43 1.99
N TYR A 167 -2.10 18.14 1.83
CA TYR A 167 -2.50 17.42 0.62
C TYR A 167 -3.89 16.82 0.81
N ASN A 168 -4.86 17.29 0.02
CA ASN A 168 -6.23 16.79 0.05
C ASN A 168 -6.40 15.52 -0.80
N GLU A 169 -7.11 14.54 -0.26
CA GLU A 169 -7.50 13.31 -0.96
C GLU A 169 -8.72 13.50 -1.86
N ALA A 170 -9.59 14.47 -1.58
CA ALA A 170 -10.79 14.73 -2.39
C ALA A 170 -10.51 15.32 -3.77
N ASP A 171 -9.31 15.84 -4.00
CA ASP A 171 -8.85 16.27 -5.32
C ASP A 171 -8.43 15.09 -6.21
N ILE A 172 -8.48 13.85 -5.69
CA ILE A 172 -8.11 12.64 -6.42
C ILE A 172 -9.28 12.20 -7.31
N LYS A 173 -9.18 12.56 -8.59
CA LYS A 173 -10.06 12.10 -9.67
C LYS A 173 -9.83 10.62 -9.97
N VAL A 174 -10.89 9.97 -10.43
CA VAL A 174 -10.91 8.58 -10.87
C VAL A 174 -10.83 8.52 -12.38
N ILE A 175 -10.12 7.54 -12.91
CA ILE A 175 -10.05 7.29 -14.35
C ILE A 175 -11.34 6.63 -14.85
N ASP A 176 -11.76 6.98 -16.06
CA ASP A 176 -12.73 6.19 -16.82
C ASP A 176 -11.95 5.26 -17.78
N PRO A 177 -11.95 3.94 -17.55
CA PRO A 177 -11.20 3.01 -18.40
C PRO A 177 -11.78 2.86 -19.81
N ASN A 178 -13.04 3.27 -20.03
CA ASN A 178 -13.70 3.20 -21.32
C ASN A 178 -13.45 4.43 -22.20
N GLN A 179 -12.89 5.50 -21.62
CA GLN A 179 -12.52 6.71 -22.34
C GLN A 179 -10.99 6.79 -22.52
N PRO A 180 -10.48 7.33 -23.65
CA PRO A 180 -9.06 7.58 -23.82
C PRO A 180 -8.48 8.39 -22.66
N PHE A 181 -7.24 8.10 -22.29
CA PHE A 181 -6.51 8.93 -21.33
C PHE A 181 -5.94 10.16 -22.04
N PHE A 182 -5.27 11.03 -21.28
CA PHE A 182 -4.68 12.28 -21.77
C PHE A 182 -5.74 13.21 -22.36
N GLN A 183 -6.96 13.15 -21.83
CA GLN A 183 -8.06 14.07 -22.10
C GLN A 183 -8.27 14.98 -20.89
N GLU A 184 -8.85 16.16 -21.10
CA GLU A 184 -9.11 17.15 -20.03
C GLU A 184 -9.83 16.54 -18.81
N HIS A 185 -10.77 15.64 -19.07
CA HIS A 185 -11.60 14.99 -18.05
C HIS A 185 -11.15 13.57 -17.69
N ASN A 186 -10.07 13.05 -18.29
CA ASN A 186 -9.60 11.69 -18.02
C ASN A 186 -8.07 11.59 -18.10
N ALA A 187 -7.45 11.63 -16.93
CA ALA A 187 -6.00 11.60 -16.74
C ALA A 187 -5.24 12.57 -17.68
N PRO A 188 -5.51 13.89 -17.62
CA PRO A 188 -4.80 14.87 -18.42
C PRO A 188 -3.32 14.89 -18.03
N ALA A 189 -2.43 14.68 -19.01
CA ALA A 189 -1.00 14.88 -18.84
C ALA A 189 -0.38 15.27 -20.18
N VAL A 190 0.74 15.98 -20.13
CA VAL A 190 1.55 16.25 -21.32
C VAL A 190 2.09 14.92 -21.83
N VAL A 191 1.69 14.52 -23.04
CA VAL A 191 2.19 13.32 -23.72
C VAL A 191 3.65 13.55 -24.09
N ARG A 192 4.51 12.60 -23.73
CA ARG A 192 5.97 12.64 -23.92
C ARG A 192 6.44 11.62 -24.96
N TYR A 193 5.68 10.54 -25.11
CA TYR A 193 5.95 9.49 -26.09
C TYR A 193 4.62 8.89 -26.56
N GLN A 194 4.54 8.59 -27.85
CA GLN A 194 3.41 7.90 -28.43
C GLN A 194 3.88 6.97 -29.55
N LYS A 195 3.37 5.74 -29.54
CA LYS A 195 3.52 4.76 -30.61
C LYS A 195 2.23 3.96 -30.70
N ASP A 196 1.55 4.01 -31.84
CA ASP A 196 0.23 3.40 -32.04
C ASP A 196 -0.76 3.81 -30.91
N SER A 197 -1.34 2.83 -30.22
CA SER A 197 -2.23 3.00 -29.07
C SER A 197 -1.50 3.07 -27.72
N PHE A 198 -0.17 3.04 -27.70
CA PHE A 198 0.66 3.22 -26.50
C PHE A 198 1.05 4.68 -26.34
N LYS A 199 0.73 5.25 -25.17
CA LYS A 199 1.02 6.63 -24.81
C LYS A 199 1.65 6.68 -23.43
N VAL A 200 2.68 7.51 -23.31
CA VAL A 200 3.30 7.85 -22.02
C VAL A 200 3.30 9.36 -21.89
N GLY A 201 2.71 9.86 -20.80
CA GLY A 201 2.76 11.25 -20.41
C GLY A 201 3.50 11.47 -19.09
N GLY A 202 3.59 12.74 -18.70
CA GLY A 202 4.11 13.15 -17.40
C GLY A 202 3.17 12.81 -16.23
N TYR A 203 3.36 13.51 -15.13
CA TYR A 203 2.47 13.45 -13.97
C TYR A 203 1.11 14.08 -14.29
N THR A 204 0.05 13.44 -13.80
CA THR A 204 -1.35 13.82 -13.92
C THR A 204 -1.80 14.44 -12.61
N GLU A 205 -1.97 15.76 -12.58
CA GLU A 205 -2.43 16.49 -11.40
C GLU A 205 -3.85 16.09 -10.99
N GLY A 206 -4.08 15.97 -9.68
CA GLY A 206 -5.38 15.55 -9.14
C GLY A 206 -5.72 14.08 -9.42
N TYR A 207 -4.73 13.21 -9.64
CA TYR A 207 -4.95 11.75 -9.72
C TYR A 207 -3.99 11.00 -8.80
N ALA A 208 -4.47 9.91 -8.20
CA ALA A 208 -3.66 9.05 -7.34
C ALA A 208 -2.66 8.22 -8.15
N GLN A 209 -1.67 7.69 -7.46
CA GLN A 209 -0.82 6.67 -8.05
C GLN A 209 -1.61 5.39 -8.26
N VAL A 210 -1.59 4.89 -9.49
CA VAL A 210 -2.13 3.60 -9.86
C VAL A 210 -0.99 2.78 -10.43
N THR A 211 -0.66 1.68 -9.75
CA THR A 211 0.30 0.69 -10.26
C THR A 211 -0.20 0.12 -11.58
N LEU A 212 0.67 -0.56 -12.36
CA LEU A 212 0.24 -1.13 -13.65
C LEU A 212 -0.97 -2.06 -13.45
N LYS A 213 -2.09 -1.72 -14.09
CA LYS A 213 -3.31 -2.51 -14.14
C LYS A 213 -3.51 -3.05 -15.55
N MET A 214 -4.12 -4.22 -15.61
CA MET A 214 -4.60 -4.86 -16.82
C MET A 214 -6.07 -5.16 -16.60
N ILE A 215 -6.92 -4.58 -17.45
CA ILE A 215 -8.37 -4.77 -17.37
C ILE A 215 -8.95 -5.05 -18.74
N GLU A 216 -9.97 -5.90 -18.77
CA GLU A 216 -10.76 -6.16 -19.96
C GLU A 216 -11.80 -5.05 -20.13
N THR A 217 -11.91 -4.53 -21.34
CA THR A 217 -12.90 -3.51 -21.74
C THR A 217 -13.72 -4.04 -22.91
N PRO A 218 -14.88 -3.43 -23.25
CA PRO A 218 -15.65 -3.83 -24.43
C PRO A 218 -14.86 -3.80 -25.76
N ASN A 219 -13.74 -3.05 -25.79
CA ASN A 219 -12.91 -2.86 -26.97
C ASN A 219 -11.59 -3.67 -26.94
N GLY A 220 -11.39 -4.56 -25.96
CA GLY A 220 -10.16 -5.32 -25.76
C GLY A 220 -9.46 -5.02 -24.43
N TRP A 221 -8.17 -5.30 -24.34
CA TRP A 221 -7.40 -5.11 -23.11
C TRP A 221 -6.86 -3.68 -22.96
N LEU A 222 -7.00 -3.11 -21.77
CA LEU A 222 -6.36 -1.86 -21.38
C LEU A 222 -5.27 -2.14 -20.34
N TYR A 223 -4.06 -1.68 -20.64
CA TYR A 223 -2.90 -1.69 -19.74
C TYR A 223 -2.60 -0.24 -19.36
N TYR A 224 -2.63 0.08 -18.08
CA TYR A 224 -2.44 1.46 -17.66
C TYR A 224 -1.83 1.59 -16.28
N GLY A 225 -1.20 2.74 -16.04
CA GLY A 225 -0.72 3.18 -14.74
C GLY A 225 -0.78 4.69 -14.67
N ILE A 226 -1.11 5.24 -13.50
CA ILE A 226 -1.25 6.69 -13.30
C ILE A 226 -0.19 7.12 -12.29
N ASN A 227 0.54 8.20 -12.59
CA ASN A 227 1.54 8.76 -11.68
C ASN A 227 2.54 7.73 -11.12
N ILE A 228 2.86 6.70 -11.91
CA ILE A 228 3.71 5.58 -11.50
C ILE A 228 5.19 5.91 -11.75
N PRO A 229 6.07 5.80 -10.74
CA PRO A 229 7.51 5.89 -10.94
C PRO A 229 8.04 4.86 -11.94
N ILE A 230 9.01 5.24 -12.78
CA ILE A 230 9.49 4.38 -13.88
C ILE A 230 10.02 3.02 -13.43
N ASP A 231 10.69 2.96 -12.27
CA ASP A 231 11.17 1.72 -11.65
C ASP A 231 10.02 0.77 -11.31
N GLN A 232 8.93 1.29 -10.76
CA GLN A 232 7.72 0.50 -10.49
C GLN A 232 7.02 0.06 -11.77
N LEU A 233 6.92 0.94 -12.77
CA LEU A 233 6.31 0.59 -14.05
C LEU A 233 7.04 -0.59 -14.69
N LEU A 234 8.38 -0.54 -14.69
CA LEU A 234 9.23 -1.63 -15.15
C LEU A 234 9.03 -2.90 -14.33
N VAL A 235 9.04 -2.82 -12.99
CA VAL A 235 8.78 -3.99 -12.13
C VAL A 235 7.46 -4.66 -12.51
N PHE A 236 6.35 -3.91 -12.52
CA PHE A 236 5.05 -4.52 -12.74
C PHE A 236 4.86 -5.01 -14.18
N ALA A 237 5.48 -4.34 -15.16
CA ALA A 237 5.43 -4.76 -16.55
C ALA A 237 6.16 -6.10 -16.79
N TYR A 238 7.22 -6.38 -16.04
CA TYR A 238 8.06 -7.58 -16.23
C TYR A 238 7.90 -8.64 -15.13
N GLN A 239 7.03 -8.42 -14.13
CA GLN A 239 6.98 -9.23 -12.90
C GLN A 239 6.84 -10.76 -13.10
N ASP A 240 6.10 -11.21 -14.12
CA ASP A 240 5.92 -12.64 -14.49
C ASP A 240 7.18 -13.26 -15.12
N LEU A 241 8.11 -12.44 -15.61
CA LEU A 241 9.43 -12.85 -16.11
C LEU A 241 10.52 -12.73 -15.04
N LEU A 242 10.20 -12.13 -13.90
CA LEU A 242 11.09 -11.96 -12.77
C LEU A 242 10.81 -13.01 -11.70
N THR A 243 11.73 -13.13 -10.74
CA THR A 243 11.49 -14.00 -9.59
C THR A 243 10.42 -13.41 -8.65
N ASP A 244 9.60 -14.28 -8.07
CA ASP A 244 8.73 -13.97 -6.94
C ASP A 244 9.45 -14.07 -5.58
N ARG A 245 10.75 -14.40 -5.61
CA ARG A 245 11.58 -14.71 -4.43
C ARG A 245 12.40 -13.55 -3.92
N MET A 246 12.33 -12.36 -4.52
CA MET A 246 12.94 -11.16 -3.95
C MET A 246 11.99 -9.99 -4.04
N ASP A 247 12.30 -8.95 -3.28
CA ASP A 247 11.71 -7.63 -3.53
C ASP A 247 11.96 -7.27 -5.00
N LEU A 248 10.88 -7.16 -5.78
CA LEU A 248 10.96 -6.96 -7.23
C LEU A 248 11.74 -5.69 -7.60
N LEU A 249 11.77 -4.67 -6.72
CA LEU A 249 12.59 -3.49 -6.96
C LEU A 249 14.09 -3.79 -6.87
N LYS A 250 14.50 -4.79 -6.08
CA LYS A 250 15.89 -5.28 -6.04
C LYS A 250 16.23 -6.14 -7.26
N ALA A 251 15.24 -6.71 -7.94
CA ALA A 251 15.41 -7.47 -9.18
C ALA A 251 15.75 -6.57 -10.38
N ILE A 252 15.67 -5.24 -10.22
CA ILE A 252 16.16 -4.29 -11.24
C ILE A 252 17.65 -3.99 -10.99
N LYS A 253 18.47 -4.14 -12.04
CA LYS A 253 19.89 -3.79 -12.04
C LYS A 253 20.22 -2.82 -13.16
N TYR A 254 21.12 -1.89 -12.85
CA TYR A 254 21.54 -0.82 -13.76
C TYR A 254 23.02 -0.99 -14.10
N GLU A 255 23.33 -1.18 -15.38
CA GLU A 255 24.68 -1.07 -15.95
C GLU A 255 24.81 0.27 -16.66
N VAL A 256 25.02 1.31 -15.87
CA VAL A 256 25.02 2.70 -16.34
C VAL A 256 26.26 3.42 -15.81
N GLY A 257 26.78 4.34 -16.61
CA GLY A 257 27.85 5.25 -16.25
C GLY A 257 27.45 6.19 -15.09
N PRO A 258 28.42 6.85 -14.44
CA PRO A 258 28.18 7.67 -13.25
C PRO A 258 27.17 8.80 -13.49
N ASP A 259 27.15 9.39 -14.69
CA ASP A 259 26.25 10.49 -15.04
C ASP A 259 24.79 10.03 -15.11
N LEU A 260 24.53 8.95 -15.86
CA LEU A 260 23.19 8.39 -15.95
C LEU A 260 22.78 7.75 -14.60
N LYS A 261 23.73 7.16 -13.86
CA LYS A 261 23.51 6.71 -12.48
C LYS A 261 23.06 7.85 -11.58
N SER A 262 23.57 9.07 -11.74
CA SER A 262 23.17 10.25 -10.95
C SER A 262 21.78 10.77 -11.33
N LYS A 263 21.39 10.67 -12.61
CA LYS A 263 20.07 11.08 -13.12
C LYS A 263 18.98 10.06 -12.81
N LEU A 264 19.30 8.78 -12.94
CA LEU A 264 18.45 7.66 -12.55
C LEU A 264 18.46 7.46 -11.05
N LYS A 265 19.47 7.97 -10.32
CA LYS A 265 19.62 7.77 -8.88
C LYS A 265 18.30 8.10 -8.22
N ILE A 266 17.68 6.99 -7.85
CA ILE A 266 16.41 6.82 -7.17
C ILE A 266 16.63 7.34 -5.75
N GLY A 267 16.85 8.65 -5.62
CA GLY A 267 16.74 9.37 -4.37
C GLY A 267 15.27 9.63 -4.10
N ARG A 268 14.43 8.58 -4.18
CA ARG A 268 13.03 8.67 -3.79
C ARG A 268 13.04 9.25 -2.37
N PRO A 269 12.60 10.49 -2.18
CA PRO A 269 12.65 11.10 -0.87
C PRO A 269 11.88 10.21 0.09
N LYS A 270 12.34 10.12 1.34
CA LYS A 270 11.49 9.51 2.36
C LYS A 270 10.21 10.32 2.41
N MET A 271 9.08 9.63 2.46
CA MET A 271 7.82 10.26 2.78
C MET A 271 7.83 10.50 4.28
N TYR A 272 7.75 11.76 4.71
CA TYR A 272 7.86 12.12 6.13
C TYR A 272 6.51 12.08 6.83
N ASN A 273 5.43 12.02 6.05
CA ASN A 273 4.10 11.68 6.53
C ASN A 273 3.61 12.62 7.66
N ASN A 274 3.72 13.94 7.51
CA ASN A 274 3.09 14.98 8.38
C ASN A 274 3.71 16.37 8.21
N ASP A 275 4.83 16.49 7.49
CA ASP A 275 5.54 17.75 7.26
C ASP A 275 5.35 18.18 5.81
N PHE A 276 4.56 19.23 5.58
CA PHE A 276 4.23 19.70 4.24
C PHE A 276 5.48 20.06 3.42
N ALA A 277 6.49 20.69 4.04
CA ALA A 277 7.71 21.07 3.34
C ALA A 277 8.55 19.85 2.93
N LYS A 278 8.50 18.78 3.71
CA LYS A 278 9.15 17.51 3.34
C LYS A 278 8.31 16.69 2.36
N ASP A 279 6.99 16.70 2.52
CA ASP A 279 6.07 16.03 1.61
C ASP A 279 6.01 16.75 0.25
N SER A 280 6.26 18.07 0.19
CA SER A 280 6.40 18.82 -1.08
C SER A 280 7.64 18.40 -1.85
N ILE A 281 8.76 18.10 -1.18
CA ILE A 281 9.93 17.50 -1.84
C ILE A 281 9.58 16.16 -2.47
N TYR A 282 8.80 15.32 -1.77
CA TYR A 282 8.31 14.06 -2.33
C TYR A 282 7.33 14.28 -3.48
N GLY A 283 6.39 15.22 -3.37
CA GLY A 283 5.45 15.61 -4.42
C GLY A 283 6.16 16.11 -5.67
N ASP A 284 7.13 16.99 -5.54
CA ASP A 284 7.95 17.50 -6.65
C ASP A 284 8.77 16.40 -7.29
N TRP A 285 9.32 15.49 -6.48
CA TRP A 285 9.98 14.31 -6.99
C TRP A 285 9.02 13.42 -7.80
N LEU A 286 7.79 13.21 -7.34
CA LEU A 286 6.79 12.46 -8.10
C LEU A 286 6.43 13.14 -9.41
N ARG A 287 6.16 14.45 -9.40
CA ARG A 287 5.85 15.21 -10.63
C ARG A 287 6.92 15.04 -11.71
N LYS A 288 8.19 14.97 -11.30
CA LYS A 288 9.33 14.81 -12.19
C LYS A 288 9.56 13.36 -12.64
N ASN A 289 9.37 12.38 -11.75
CA ASN A 289 9.85 11.01 -11.95
C ASN A 289 8.74 9.98 -12.23
N SER A 290 7.49 10.35 -12.06
CA SER A 290 6.35 9.50 -12.39
C SER A 290 5.89 9.69 -13.84
N ARG A 291 5.21 8.66 -14.34
CA ARG A 291 4.57 8.65 -15.66
C ARG A 291 3.14 8.19 -15.54
N THR A 292 2.30 8.74 -16.39
CA THR A 292 0.99 8.18 -16.70
C THR A 292 1.10 7.46 -18.03
N VAL A 293 0.63 6.22 -18.10
CA VAL A 293 0.78 5.34 -19.26
C VAL A 293 -0.58 4.72 -19.60
N GLU A 294 -0.90 4.70 -20.89
CA GLU A 294 -2.06 4.03 -21.46
C GLU A 294 -1.61 3.17 -22.64
N PHE A 295 -2.09 1.93 -22.69
CA PHE A 295 -2.02 1.10 -23.88
C PHE A 295 -3.31 0.34 -24.07
N ARG A 296 -3.97 0.58 -25.20
CA ARG A 296 -5.16 -0.17 -25.62
C ARG A 296 -4.74 -1.21 -26.64
N ALA A 297 -4.72 -2.46 -26.22
CA ALA A 297 -4.41 -3.58 -27.10
C ALA A 297 -5.45 -3.69 -28.23
N PRO A 298 -5.03 -4.08 -29.45
CA PRO A 298 -5.94 -4.44 -30.52
C PRO A 298 -7.00 -5.46 -30.10
N LYS A 299 -8.21 -5.36 -30.64
CA LYS A 299 -9.27 -6.31 -30.36
C LYS A 299 -8.89 -7.71 -30.84
N GLY A 300 -9.16 -8.73 -30.03
CA GLY A 300 -8.97 -10.14 -30.38
C GLY A 300 -7.62 -10.74 -29.96
N ILE A 301 -6.71 -9.97 -29.36
CA ILE A 301 -5.48 -10.53 -28.80
C ILE A 301 -5.67 -10.96 -27.34
N GLU A 302 -4.92 -11.99 -26.93
CA GLU A 302 -4.95 -12.45 -25.55
C GLU A 302 -4.23 -11.48 -24.60
N ALA A 303 -4.60 -11.52 -23.31
CA ALA A 303 -4.02 -10.68 -22.26
C ALA A 303 -2.48 -10.78 -22.19
N LYS A 304 -1.91 -11.97 -22.42
CA LYS A 304 -0.47 -12.19 -22.39
C LYS A 304 0.23 -11.63 -23.64
N GLU A 305 -0.40 -11.76 -24.80
CA GLU A 305 0.10 -11.21 -26.05
C GLU A 305 0.10 -9.66 -26.00
N GLY A 306 -0.98 -9.06 -25.51
CA GLY A 306 -1.05 -7.62 -25.28
C GLY A 306 -0.01 -7.13 -24.27
N LEU A 307 0.29 -7.90 -23.22
CA LEU A 307 1.34 -7.56 -22.26
C LEU A 307 2.74 -7.59 -22.90
N ASN A 308 2.99 -8.50 -23.84
CA ASN A 308 4.25 -8.53 -24.59
C ASN A 308 4.39 -7.33 -25.53
N LEU A 309 3.32 -6.91 -26.22
CA LEU A 309 3.31 -5.67 -27.00
C LEU A 309 3.55 -4.44 -26.10
N PHE A 310 2.88 -4.40 -24.95
CA PHE A 310 3.12 -3.36 -23.95
C PHE A 310 4.59 -3.27 -23.54
N ARG A 311 5.25 -4.40 -23.28
CA ARG A 311 6.68 -4.46 -22.94
C ARG A 311 7.56 -3.94 -24.06
N GLN A 312 7.26 -4.31 -25.30
CA GLN A 312 8.01 -3.84 -26.46
C GLN A 312 7.93 -2.32 -26.58
N TYR A 313 6.73 -1.75 -26.51
CA TYR A 313 6.56 -0.29 -26.57
C TYR A 313 7.13 0.43 -25.36
N LEU A 314 7.05 -0.18 -24.18
CA LEU A 314 7.71 0.34 -22.97
C LEU A 314 9.23 0.32 -23.11
N ALA A 315 9.82 -0.72 -23.70
CA ALA A 315 11.26 -0.81 -23.96
C ALA A 315 11.70 0.25 -24.98
N ASP A 316 10.93 0.46 -26.05
CA ASP A 316 11.19 1.51 -27.03
C ASP A 316 11.17 2.91 -26.39
N TYR A 317 10.18 3.18 -25.53
CA TYR A 317 10.10 4.42 -24.75
C TYR A 317 11.30 4.58 -23.81
N VAL A 318 11.68 3.52 -23.09
CA VAL A 318 12.79 3.57 -22.14
C VAL A 318 14.12 3.81 -22.83
N LEU A 319 14.32 3.19 -24.00
CA LEU A 319 15.46 3.45 -24.85
C LEU A 319 15.49 4.91 -25.34
N ALA A 320 14.35 5.43 -25.81
CA ALA A 320 14.26 6.79 -26.33
C ALA A 320 14.47 7.88 -25.26
N GLU A 321 13.83 7.74 -24.09
CA GLU A 321 13.86 8.75 -23.01
C GLU A 321 15.13 8.64 -22.16
N TYR A 322 15.57 7.41 -21.85
CA TYR A 322 16.65 7.17 -20.88
C TYR A 322 17.95 6.63 -21.49
N GLN A 323 17.98 6.30 -22.79
CA GLN A 323 19.12 5.64 -23.44
C GLN A 323 19.49 4.31 -22.76
N LEU A 324 18.46 3.56 -22.34
CA LEU A 324 18.61 2.27 -21.67
C LEU A 324 17.98 1.16 -22.49
N GLU A 325 18.74 0.10 -22.74
CA GLU A 325 18.23 -1.17 -23.22
C GLU A 325 17.75 -2.02 -22.05
N ILE A 326 16.60 -2.70 -22.24
CA ILE A 326 16.02 -3.61 -21.27
C ILE A 326 16.28 -5.05 -21.70
N SER A 327 16.78 -5.88 -20.79
CA SER A 327 16.88 -7.33 -20.99
C SER A 327 16.60 -8.09 -19.70
N ILE A 328 16.30 -9.39 -19.83
CA ILE A 328 16.21 -10.31 -18.69
C ILE A 328 17.51 -11.10 -18.63
N ASP A 329 18.27 -10.91 -17.55
CA ASP A 329 19.46 -11.72 -17.28
C ASP A 329 19.09 -12.87 -16.35
N GLN A 330 19.31 -14.10 -16.83
CA GLN A 330 19.08 -15.35 -16.11
C GLN A 330 20.38 -16.00 -15.60
N SER A 331 21.53 -15.41 -15.93
CA SER A 331 22.85 -15.96 -15.58
C SER A 331 23.22 -15.67 -14.13
N LYS A 332 22.68 -14.60 -13.55
CA LYS A 332 23.08 -14.14 -12.24
C LYS A 332 22.65 -15.10 -11.12
N GLN A 333 23.65 -15.52 -10.35
CA GLN A 333 23.44 -16.27 -9.13
C GLN A 333 23.45 -15.35 -7.93
N TYR A 334 22.50 -15.53 -7.02
CA TYR A 334 22.41 -14.81 -5.75
C TYR A 334 22.71 -15.78 -4.62
N LYS A 335 23.56 -15.36 -3.69
CA LYS A 335 23.78 -16.07 -2.43
C LYS A 335 22.52 -15.92 -1.57
N VAL A 336 21.87 -17.05 -1.26
CA VAL A 336 20.57 -17.11 -0.58
C VAL A 336 20.57 -18.13 0.55
N PRO A 337 19.71 -17.95 1.58
CA PRO A 337 19.49 -18.96 2.59
C PRO A 337 18.61 -20.10 2.04
N VAL A 338 19.12 -21.32 2.04
CA VAL A 338 18.40 -22.52 1.59
C VAL A 338 17.95 -23.34 2.79
N LEU A 339 16.66 -23.57 2.91
CA LEU A 339 16.04 -24.38 3.95
C LEU A 339 16.01 -25.85 3.52
N LYS A 340 16.54 -26.73 4.37
CA LYS A 340 16.59 -28.17 4.13
C LYS A 340 16.20 -28.97 5.36
N CYS A 341 15.72 -30.18 5.11
CA CYS A 341 15.64 -31.20 6.15
C CYS A 341 17.05 -31.63 6.60
N ILE A 342 17.19 -31.89 7.89
CA ILE A 342 18.27 -32.68 8.47
C ILE A 342 17.79 -34.13 8.44
N GLY A 343 18.37 -34.96 7.59
CA GLY A 343 17.92 -36.34 7.40
C GLY A 343 16.74 -36.45 6.42
N LYS A 344 15.85 -37.42 6.63
CA LYS A 344 14.77 -37.72 5.68
C LYS A 344 13.56 -36.81 5.91
N PRO A 345 12.86 -36.33 4.86
CA PRO A 345 11.66 -35.49 5.01
C PRO A 345 10.60 -36.11 5.94
N LYS A 346 10.42 -37.43 5.91
CA LYS A 346 9.47 -38.16 6.78
C LYS A 346 9.71 -37.92 8.28
N GLU A 347 10.97 -37.80 8.71
CA GLU A 347 11.34 -37.54 10.10
C GLU A 347 10.99 -36.10 10.51
N THR A 348 11.23 -35.16 9.59
CA THR A 348 10.83 -33.76 9.75
C THR A 348 9.32 -33.61 9.83
N ILE A 349 8.57 -34.29 8.96
CA ILE A 349 7.10 -34.33 8.99
C ILE A 349 6.60 -34.79 10.37
N ALA A 350 7.16 -35.88 10.89
CA ALA A 350 6.73 -36.41 12.20
C ALA A 350 6.91 -35.39 13.35
N LEU A 351 7.97 -34.58 13.30
CA LEU A 351 8.19 -33.49 14.28
C LEU A 351 7.24 -32.32 14.04
N LEU A 352 7.05 -31.92 12.78
CA LEU A 352 6.21 -30.80 12.39
C LEU A 352 4.72 -31.07 12.63
N THR A 353 4.23 -32.30 12.51
CA THR A 353 2.81 -32.62 12.74
C THR A 353 2.50 -32.93 14.20
N LYS A 354 3.51 -33.03 15.07
CA LYS A 354 3.31 -33.32 16.48
C LYS A 354 2.83 -32.07 17.21
N ARG A 355 1.62 -32.12 17.78
CA ARG A 355 1.15 -31.08 18.70
C ARG A 355 2.01 -31.06 19.96
N VAL A 356 2.76 -29.97 20.14
CA VAL A 356 3.46 -29.70 21.39
C VAL A 356 2.56 -28.85 22.27
N LYS A 357 2.24 -29.32 23.49
CA LYS A 357 1.66 -28.47 24.54
C LYS A 357 2.79 -27.58 25.08
N SER A 358 2.71 -26.27 24.87
CA SER A 358 3.66 -25.34 25.48
C SER A 358 3.30 -25.13 26.96
N SER A 359 4.30 -25.19 27.84
CA SER A 359 4.20 -24.72 29.22
C SER A 359 4.48 -23.22 29.36
N GLU A 360 4.93 -22.57 28.29
CA GLU A 360 5.27 -21.13 28.25
C GLU A 360 4.08 -20.26 27.82
N PRO A 361 3.96 -19.02 28.32
CA PRO A 361 2.89 -18.10 27.97
C PRO A 361 2.80 -17.84 26.45
N ALA A 362 1.57 -17.79 25.92
CA ALA A 362 1.30 -17.64 24.49
C ALA A 362 1.90 -16.37 23.83
N TYR A 363 2.23 -15.34 24.61
CA TYR A 363 2.85 -14.11 24.08
C TYR A 363 4.36 -14.25 23.80
N ARG A 364 5.01 -15.30 24.31
CA ARG A 364 6.44 -15.58 24.07
C ARG A 364 6.70 -16.38 22.81
N TYR A 365 5.69 -17.07 22.29
CA TYR A 365 5.83 -17.94 21.13
C TYR A 365 4.71 -17.73 20.11
N PHE A 366 5.08 -17.62 18.83
CA PHE A 366 4.14 -17.87 17.74
C PHE A 366 3.82 -19.36 17.73
N SER A 367 2.60 -19.72 18.10
CA SER A 367 2.10 -21.09 18.07
C SER A 367 0.83 -21.16 17.23
N GLY A 368 0.69 -22.20 16.43
CA GLY A 368 -0.49 -22.36 15.58
C GLY A 368 -0.42 -23.58 14.70
N GLN A 369 -1.55 -23.88 14.07
CA GLN A 369 -1.65 -24.86 12.99
C GLN A 369 -1.66 -24.11 11.67
N TYR A 370 -0.63 -24.32 10.85
CA TYR A 370 -0.47 -23.64 9.59
C TYR A 370 -0.39 -24.67 8.47
N GLY A 371 -0.89 -24.34 7.28
CA GLY A 371 -0.44 -25.04 6.08
C GLY A 371 1.05 -24.74 5.86
N ALA A 372 1.82 -25.72 5.41
CA ALA A 372 3.27 -25.57 5.21
C ALA A 372 3.60 -24.37 4.31
N LEU A 373 2.78 -24.07 3.28
CA LEU A 373 2.90 -22.84 2.49
C LEU A 373 2.82 -21.54 3.31
N LYS A 374 1.82 -21.40 4.19
CA LYS A 374 1.67 -20.20 5.04
C LYS A 374 2.82 -20.07 6.04
N TRP A 375 3.36 -21.20 6.48
CA TRP A 375 4.53 -21.21 7.33
C TRP A 375 5.81 -20.84 6.56
N LEU A 376 6.01 -21.36 5.35
CA LEU A 376 7.12 -20.96 4.49
C LEU A 376 7.08 -19.46 4.22
N ASP A 377 5.88 -18.90 4.03
CA ASP A 377 5.69 -17.45 3.97
C ASP A 377 6.12 -16.76 5.26
N PHE A 378 5.68 -17.24 6.42
CA PHE A 378 6.12 -16.71 7.73
C PHE A 378 7.64 -16.79 7.91
N VAL A 379 8.29 -17.87 7.48
CA VAL A 379 9.74 -18.05 7.51
C VAL A 379 10.42 -17.08 6.54
N ARG A 380 9.88 -16.93 5.32
CA ARG A 380 10.36 -16.03 4.27
C ARG A 380 10.24 -14.55 4.66
N THR A 381 9.15 -14.15 5.32
CA THR A 381 8.86 -12.74 5.63
C THR A 381 9.15 -12.34 7.07
N GLY A 382 9.13 -13.31 7.99
CA GLY A 382 9.10 -13.10 9.44
C GLY A 382 10.36 -13.53 10.18
N LEU A 383 11.21 -14.40 9.62
CA LEU A 383 12.54 -14.59 10.20
C LEU A 383 13.31 -13.26 10.15
N PRO A 384 14.10 -12.96 11.19
CA PRO A 384 14.81 -11.69 11.28
C PRO A 384 15.62 -11.53 10.00
N ARG A 385 15.54 -10.34 9.40
CA ARG A 385 16.42 -9.92 8.30
C ARG A 385 17.82 -10.37 8.69
N LEU A 386 18.28 -11.48 8.10
CA LEU A 386 19.53 -12.13 8.48
C LEU A 386 20.64 -11.08 8.43
N PRO A 387 21.70 -11.21 9.27
CA PRO A 387 22.73 -10.20 9.40
C PRO A 387 23.13 -9.63 8.03
N ASN A 388 23.05 -8.29 7.90
CA ASN A 388 23.34 -7.60 6.64
C ASN A 388 24.69 -8.06 6.10
N GLY A 389 24.72 -8.44 4.82
CA GLY A 389 25.95 -8.86 4.13
C GLY A 389 26.25 -10.36 4.15
N LEU A 390 25.45 -11.19 4.85
CA LEU A 390 25.63 -12.65 4.79
C LEU A 390 25.10 -13.24 3.47
N PHE A 391 24.01 -12.69 2.95
CA PHE A 391 23.33 -13.10 1.71
C PHE A 391 23.09 -11.89 0.80
N ASP A 392 23.02 -12.13 -0.50
CA ASP A 392 22.61 -11.11 -1.47
C ASP A 392 21.09 -10.86 -1.39
N ASP A 393 20.34 -11.92 -1.05
CA ASP A 393 18.93 -11.87 -0.70
C ASP A 393 18.63 -12.74 0.53
N ASN A 394 17.84 -12.22 1.47
CA ASN A 394 17.47 -12.94 2.70
C ASN A 394 16.22 -13.82 2.54
N SER A 395 15.63 -13.86 1.35
CA SER A 395 14.47 -14.68 1.05
C SER A 395 14.85 -16.15 1.01
N ILE A 396 14.13 -16.95 1.78
CA ILE A 396 14.46 -18.37 1.98
C ILE A 396 13.99 -19.21 0.80
N VAL A 397 14.88 -20.07 0.32
CA VAL A 397 14.61 -21.07 -0.71
C VAL A 397 14.27 -22.39 -0.04
N ASP A 398 13.06 -22.88 -0.25
CA ASP A 398 12.64 -24.18 0.28
C ASP A 398 13.16 -25.33 -0.59
N GLN A 399 14.00 -26.18 -0.01
CA GLN A 399 14.47 -27.46 -0.55
C GLN A 399 14.26 -28.58 0.48
N THR A 400 13.15 -28.52 1.22
CA THR A 400 12.79 -29.52 2.24
C THR A 400 12.04 -30.73 1.67
N ASP A 401 11.51 -30.62 0.45
CA ASP A 401 10.62 -31.61 -0.20
C ASP A 401 9.40 -31.97 0.65
N LEU A 402 8.94 -31.06 1.52
CA LEU A 402 7.74 -31.26 2.33
C LEU A 402 6.48 -31.00 1.50
N PRO A 403 5.38 -31.75 1.72
CA PRO A 403 4.10 -31.46 1.08
C PRO A 403 3.60 -30.06 1.45
N LYS A 404 3.25 -29.26 0.44
CA LYS A 404 2.86 -27.85 0.59
C LYS A 404 1.56 -27.67 1.39
N GLU A 405 0.69 -28.66 1.33
CA GLU A 405 -0.61 -28.73 2.00
C GLU A 405 -0.51 -29.30 3.42
N LEU A 406 0.70 -29.71 3.86
CA LEU A 406 0.89 -30.31 5.18
C LEU A 406 0.48 -29.33 6.28
N LEU A 407 -0.40 -29.79 7.19
CA LEU A 407 -0.72 -29.04 8.39
C LEU A 407 0.36 -29.27 9.44
N ILE A 408 1.08 -28.21 9.79
CA ILE A 408 2.18 -28.24 10.73
C ILE A 408 1.83 -27.50 12.03
N HIS A 409 2.48 -27.92 13.10
CA HIS A 409 2.43 -27.37 14.44
C HIS A 409 3.84 -26.95 14.85
N MET A 410 4.10 -25.65 14.83
CA MET A 410 5.41 -25.10 15.21
C MET A 410 5.26 -24.03 16.29
N GLN A 411 6.35 -23.86 17.05
CA GLN A 411 6.48 -22.87 18.11
C GLN A 411 7.83 -22.16 17.98
N PHE A 412 7.79 -20.89 17.56
CA PHE A 412 8.96 -20.02 17.50
C PHE A 412 8.88 -18.89 18.52
N PRO A 413 9.98 -18.56 19.19
CA PRO A 413 10.05 -17.38 20.05
C PRO A 413 9.66 -16.09 19.31
N THR A 414 8.90 -15.20 19.95
CA THR A 414 8.50 -13.92 19.34
C THR A 414 9.67 -12.97 19.13
N ASP A 415 10.74 -13.10 19.93
CA ASP A 415 11.99 -12.34 19.81
C ASP A 415 12.90 -12.81 18.67
N LEU A 416 12.59 -13.96 18.07
CA LEU A 416 13.24 -14.40 16.83
C LEU A 416 13.01 -13.34 15.74
N ILE A 417 11.82 -12.72 15.69
CA ILE A 417 11.49 -11.67 14.72
C ILE A 417 12.26 -10.38 15.04
N GLY A 418 13.15 -9.98 14.13
CA GLY A 418 13.84 -8.69 14.17
C GLY A 418 15.06 -8.58 15.09
N LYS A 419 15.32 -9.56 15.98
CA LYS A 419 16.46 -9.55 16.91
C LYS A 419 17.29 -10.83 16.95
N GLY A 420 16.90 -11.90 16.26
CA GLY A 420 17.62 -13.17 16.29
C GLY A 420 18.90 -13.21 15.44
N SER A 421 19.95 -13.91 15.93
CA SER A 421 21.17 -14.21 15.16
C SER A 421 21.00 -15.45 14.27
N MET A 422 21.91 -15.66 13.32
CA MET A 422 21.89 -16.87 12.47
C MET A 422 22.00 -18.15 13.31
N GLU A 423 22.81 -18.12 14.37
CA GLU A 423 22.96 -19.22 15.32
C GLU A 423 21.65 -19.49 16.07
N TYR A 424 20.93 -18.44 16.46
CA TYR A 424 19.63 -18.56 17.11
C TYR A 424 18.59 -19.17 16.16
N VAL A 425 18.48 -18.65 14.93
CA VAL A 425 17.58 -19.22 13.89
C VAL A 425 17.93 -20.69 13.64
N GLN A 426 19.21 -21.01 13.48
CA GLN A 426 19.68 -22.36 13.23
C GLN A 426 19.39 -23.33 14.38
N ARG A 427 19.43 -22.85 15.64
CA ARG A 427 19.05 -23.63 16.82
C ARG A 427 17.56 -23.94 16.83
N GLU A 428 16.71 -22.96 16.54
CA GLU A 428 15.25 -23.17 16.55
C GLU A 428 14.80 -24.10 15.42
N LEU A 429 15.40 -23.99 14.24
CA LEU A 429 15.11 -24.90 13.11
C LEU A 429 15.53 -26.36 13.41
N LYS A 430 16.65 -26.57 14.09
CA LYS A 430 17.14 -27.92 14.45
C LYS A 430 16.14 -28.71 15.30
N ARG A 431 15.30 -28.03 16.10
CA ARG A 431 14.23 -28.68 16.90
C ARG A 431 13.22 -29.46 16.05
N TYR A 432 13.13 -29.11 14.77
CA TYR A 432 12.22 -29.69 13.80
C TYR A 432 12.94 -30.44 12.68
N ASN A 433 14.20 -30.82 12.89
CA ASN A 433 15.06 -31.39 11.84
C ASN A 433 15.15 -30.49 10.60
N LEU A 434 15.24 -29.18 10.79
CA LEU A 434 15.45 -28.22 9.72
C LEU A 434 16.80 -27.50 9.89
N LYS A 435 17.38 -27.06 8.77
CA LYS A 435 18.56 -26.19 8.76
C LYS A 435 18.49 -25.16 7.64
N LEU A 436 19.18 -24.04 7.86
CA LEU A 436 19.51 -23.10 6.79
C LEU A 436 20.97 -23.29 6.39
N GLU A 437 21.22 -23.33 5.10
CA GLU A 437 22.57 -23.33 4.55
C GLU A 437 22.73 -22.25 3.48
N VAL A 438 23.97 -21.92 3.16
CA VAL A 438 24.27 -21.03 2.05
C VAL A 438 24.10 -21.81 0.75
N GLY A 439 23.21 -21.32 -0.11
CA GLY A 439 23.10 -21.79 -1.48
C GLY A 439 23.17 -20.66 -2.48
N TYR A 440 23.10 -21.04 -3.75
CA TYR A 440 23.10 -20.12 -4.88
C TYR A 440 21.93 -20.47 -5.78
N GLU A 441 21.10 -19.48 -6.08
CA GLU A 441 19.98 -19.64 -7.00
C GLU A 441 20.14 -18.72 -8.19
N LYS A 442 19.76 -19.22 -9.38
CA LYS A 442 19.62 -18.38 -10.56
C LYS A 442 18.32 -17.60 -10.44
N VAL A 443 18.44 -16.28 -10.54
CA VAL A 443 17.31 -15.38 -10.40
C VAL A 443 17.20 -14.55 -11.68
N PRO A 444 16.10 -14.70 -12.45
CA PRO A 444 15.82 -13.78 -13.55
C PRO A 444 15.68 -12.36 -13.01
N ILE A 445 16.54 -11.47 -13.51
CA ILE A 445 16.56 -10.05 -13.13
C ILE A 445 16.38 -9.16 -14.35
N LEU A 446 15.81 -7.98 -14.13
CA LEU A 446 15.66 -6.96 -15.15
C LEU A 446 16.94 -6.14 -15.22
N MET A 447 17.66 -6.25 -16.33
CA MET A 447 18.86 -5.46 -16.61
C MET A 447 18.48 -4.23 -17.42
N LEU A 448 18.90 -3.06 -16.96
CA LEU A 448 18.90 -1.81 -17.73
C LEU A 448 20.34 -1.42 -18.04
N LYS A 449 20.69 -1.45 -19.32
CA LYS A 449 22.05 -1.18 -19.78
C LYS A 449 22.09 0.12 -20.57
N GLU A 450 23.03 1.00 -20.21
CA GLU A 450 23.24 2.24 -20.97
C GLU A 450 23.79 1.94 -22.36
N VAL A 451 23.14 2.52 -23.37
CA VAL A 451 23.64 2.49 -24.73
C VAL A 451 24.76 3.52 -24.85
N LYS A 452 26.00 3.04 -25.00
CA LYS A 452 27.14 3.92 -25.28
C LYS A 452 26.92 4.56 -26.65
N LYS A 453 26.82 5.89 -26.70
CA LYS A 453 26.93 6.60 -27.98
C LYS A 453 28.29 6.24 -28.59
N GLN A 454 28.28 5.65 -29.79
CA GLN A 454 29.47 5.66 -30.63
C GLN A 454 29.82 7.13 -30.84
N ALA A 455 31.01 7.55 -30.40
CA ALA A 455 31.55 8.84 -30.75
C ALA A 455 31.79 8.80 -32.26
N ASN A 456 30.92 9.49 -33.02
CA ASN A 456 31.19 9.83 -34.41
C ASN A 456 32.23 10.95 -34.46
#